data_AF-A0A9P6EUL9-F1
#
_entry.id   AF-A0A9P6EUL9-F1
#
_cell.length_a   1.000
_cell.length_b   1.000
_cell.length_c   1.000
_cell.angle_alpha   90.00
_cell.angle_beta   90.00
_cell.angle_gamma   90.00
#
_symmetry.space_group_name_H-M   'P 1'
#
loop_
_entity.id
_entity.type
_entity.pdbx_description
1 polymer ?
#
loop_
_entity_poly.entity_id
_entity_poly.type
_entity_poly.pdbx_seq_one_letter_code
_entity_poly.pdbx_strand_id
1 'polypeptide(L)'
;MQPSTSSQGVPSWPSENSPVSYLSRKALPIKRNDAEPLTREDVQYDLLNSLFTDPRAVFTNPGSTKQEKVAFGDLYVSALYSSNRCSKVLKEKMHDTPAFSVEFAKIALLTNVGRINTTMAFFPEMKTALRTYHPVPSLQKTDGNAQDAPRIKNCLKAALLPTEVKSTPPSTPEEVLTKLRAGQRPPTSVVNLIFVLANHAAPLSQAHFDHGLNFLDLFLPNTLLATEDRAKVFLWLIYHYLENDTAPNPFDDQYSSKNVGKVPLIRKLTPTEYERENVDSPDEIEWGKKMSQQRNQFLQKLVVEAEKKTKPHAHYVTESGNNMPRSQRQLLDEPPDERSFLFYVPSQENAEPQRAMKNYIRPSPTEGERTMFEQAWHMAKTLDPLIDSDDEEVTDYNTRVDFGRYSLAPNLNPGLLSL
;
A
#
# COMPACT_ATOMS: atom_id res chain seq x y z
N MET A 1 -46.89 -9.63 -25.67
CA MET A 1 -47.04 -8.36 -24.92
C MET A 1 -46.84 -8.73 -23.45
N GLN A 2 -45.91 -8.26 -22.65
CA GLN A 2 -44.91 -7.19 -22.63
C GLN A 2 -43.63 -7.73 -21.94
N PRO A 3 -42.46 -7.08 -22.07
CA PRO A 3 -41.18 -7.67 -21.70
C PRO A 3 -40.81 -7.47 -20.22
N SER A 4 -40.17 -8.48 -19.64
CA SER A 4 -39.47 -8.46 -18.36
C SER A 4 -38.15 -7.70 -18.50
N THR A 5 -37.97 -6.65 -17.70
CA THR A 5 -36.70 -5.93 -17.59
C THR A 5 -36.01 -6.30 -16.27
N SER A 6 -34.86 -6.95 -16.39
CA SER A 6 -33.92 -7.22 -15.31
C SER A 6 -33.16 -5.93 -14.96
N SER A 7 -33.42 -5.37 -13.78
CA SER A 7 -32.62 -4.28 -13.23
C SER A 7 -31.27 -4.82 -12.73
N GLN A 8 -30.19 -4.37 -13.37
CA GLN A 8 -28.84 -4.52 -12.85
C GLN A 8 -28.69 -3.67 -11.58
N GLY A 9 -28.14 -4.28 -10.53
CA GLY A 9 -27.90 -3.63 -9.25
C GLY A 9 -26.86 -2.50 -9.38
N VAL A 10 -27.34 -1.27 -9.27
CA VAL A 10 -26.51 -0.10 -8.95
C VAL A 10 -26.07 -0.22 -7.48
N PRO A 11 -24.81 0.04 -7.11
CA PRO A 11 -24.40 0.03 -5.71
C PRO A 11 -25.17 1.13 -4.98
N SER A 12 -26.04 0.74 -4.04
CA SER A 12 -26.73 1.69 -3.17
C SER A 12 -25.68 2.38 -2.29
N TRP A 13 -25.50 3.70 -2.49
CA TRP A 13 -24.82 4.54 -1.52
C TRP A 13 -25.52 4.38 -0.16
N PRO A 14 -24.78 4.13 0.94
CA PRO A 14 -25.39 3.96 2.24
C PRO A 14 -25.99 5.29 2.71
N SER A 15 -27.14 5.18 3.37
CA SER A 15 -27.95 6.25 3.92
C SER A 15 -27.18 7.20 4.84
N GLU A 16 -27.61 8.46 4.83
CA GLU A 16 -27.06 9.68 5.45
C GLU A 16 -26.84 9.64 6.98
N ASN A 17 -27.10 8.50 7.62
CA ASN A 17 -27.00 8.29 9.08
C ASN A 17 -25.89 7.33 9.52
N SER A 18 -24.93 6.98 8.64
CA SER A 18 -23.72 6.28 9.11
C SER A 18 -22.88 7.26 9.94
N PRO A 19 -22.57 6.99 11.22
CA PRO A 19 -21.78 7.92 12.02
C PRO A 19 -20.43 8.12 11.34
N VAL A 20 -20.10 9.37 10.99
CA VAL A 20 -18.94 9.76 10.18
C VAL A 20 -17.65 9.06 10.63
N SER A 21 -17.49 8.82 11.94
CA SER A 21 -16.37 8.10 12.54
C SER A 21 -16.18 6.64 12.06
N TYR A 22 -17.24 5.92 11.71
CA TYR A 22 -17.14 4.55 11.18
C TYR A 22 -16.61 4.54 9.75
N LEU A 23 -17.02 5.51 8.93
CA LEU A 23 -16.57 5.64 7.55
C LEU A 23 -15.08 6.01 7.47
N SER A 24 -14.64 6.97 8.30
CA SER A 24 -13.22 7.36 8.35
C SER A 24 -12.34 6.18 8.76
N ARG A 25 -12.75 5.37 9.76
CA ARG A 25 -11.98 4.17 10.17
C ARG A 25 -11.89 3.10 9.09
N LYS A 26 -12.95 2.87 8.32
CA LYS A 26 -12.94 1.88 7.23
C LYS A 26 -12.07 2.33 6.04
N ALA A 27 -12.04 3.63 5.76
CA ALA A 27 -11.26 4.25 4.70
C ALA A 27 -9.82 4.57 5.10
N LEU A 28 -9.49 4.47 6.39
CA LEU A 28 -8.17 4.87 6.91
C LEU A 28 -7.03 4.05 6.32
N PRO A 29 -7.04 2.71 6.31
CA PRO A 29 -5.89 1.97 5.86
C PRO A 29 -5.69 2.10 4.35
N ILE A 30 -4.46 2.39 3.93
CA ILE A 30 -4.07 2.42 2.52
C ILE A 30 -4.19 1.00 1.95
N LYS A 31 -4.79 0.90 0.76
CA LYS A 31 -5.00 -0.38 0.05
C LYS A 31 -4.46 -0.24 -1.36
N ARG A 32 -3.37 -0.95 -1.64
CA ARG A 32 -2.70 -1.05 -2.93
C ARG A 32 -2.33 -2.51 -3.18
N ASN A 33 -2.09 -2.89 -4.43
CA ASN A 33 -1.65 -4.24 -4.78
C ASN A 33 -0.17 -4.45 -4.42
N ASP A 34 0.28 -5.71 -4.29
CA ASP A 34 1.71 -5.99 -4.05
C ASP A 34 2.58 -5.29 -5.12
N ALA A 35 3.75 -4.80 -4.71
CA ALA A 35 4.68 -4.04 -5.53
C ALA A 35 4.19 -2.67 -6.02
N GLU A 36 2.93 -2.29 -5.81
CA GLU A 36 2.43 -0.96 -6.19
C GLU A 36 3.00 0.12 -5.27
N PRO A 37 3.62 1.19 -5.83
CA PRO A 37 4.16 2.29 -5.03
C PRO A 37 3.07 3.05 -4.26
N LEU A 38 3.40 3.50 -3.04
CA LEU A 38 2.58 4.47 -2.33
C LEU A 38 2.98 5.88 -2.77
N THR A 39 2.07 6.57 -3.44
CA THR A 39 2.27 7.94 -3.93
C THR A 39 2.29 8.95 -2.80
N ARG A 40 2.73 10.18 -3.09
CA ARG A 40 2.56 11.31 -2.18
C ARG A 40 1.12 11.51 -1.76
N GLU A 41 0.15 11.30 -2.66
CA GLU A 41 -1.27 11.36 -2.32
C GLU A 41 -1.67 10.24 -1.34
N ASP A 42 -1.24 9.00 -1.56
CA ASP A 42 -1.57 7.90 -0.64
C ASP A 42 -1.10 8.18 0.79
N VAL A 43 0.12 8.70 0.93
CA VAL A 43 0.73 8.97 2.24
C VAL A 43 0.40 10.35 2.78
N GLN A 44 -0.26 11.21 1.99
CA GLN A 44 -0.51 12.61 2.33
C GLN A 44 0.80 13.34 2.68
N TYR A 45 1.77 13.27 1.77
CA TYR A 45 3.14 13.73 1.98
C TYR A 45 3.22 15.19 2.42
N ASP A 46 2.44 16.09 1.83
CA ASP A 46 2.56 17.51 2.15
C ASP A 46 2.13 17.78 3.59
N LEU A 47 1.09 17.11 4.11
CA LEU A 47 0.74 17.16 5.53
C LEU A 47 1.91 16.66 6.39
N LEU A 48 2.45 15.48 6.08
CA LEU A 48 3.58 14.93 6.82
C LEU A 48 4.78 15.88 6.76
N ASN A 49 4.98 16.56 5.64
CA ASN A 49 6.05 17.53 5.51
C ASN A 49 5.80 18.74 6.41
N SER A 50 4.64 19.40 6.31
CA SER A 50 4.28 20.57 7.12
C SER A 50 4.37 20.27 8.63
N LEU A 51 3.99 19.07 9.07
CA LEU A 51 4.13 18.66 10.48
C LEU A 51 5.59 18.58 10.95
N PHE A 52 6.47 17.97 10.16
CA PHE A 52 7.86 17.72 10.56
C PHE A 52 8.80 18.89 10.27
N THR A 53 8.38 19.85 9.43
CA THR A 53 9.14 21.09 9.16
C THR A 53 8.64 22.29 9.96
N ASP A 54 7.56 22.17 10.73
CA ASP A 54 7.10 23.25 11.61
C ASP A 54 8.16 23.55 12.69
N PRO A 55 8.70 24.79 12.74
CA PRO A 55 9.83 25.12 13.61
C PRO A 55 9.42 25.53 15.03
N ARG A 56 8.12 25.53 15.37
CA ARG A 56 7.65 26.07 16.66
C ARG A 56 8.08 25.14 17.80
N ALA A 57 9.12 25.55 18.53
CA ALA A 57 9.60 24.87 19.71
C ALA A 57 8.69 25.15 20.92
N VAL A 58 7.57 24.42 21.01
CA VAL A 58 6.53 24.63 22.04
C VAL A 58 6.27 23.40 22.92
N PHE A 59 6.82 22.24 22.53
CA PHE A 59 6.61 20.98 23.25
C PHE A 59 7.72 20.71 24.26
N THR A 60 7.36 20.22 25.44
CA THR A 60 8.29 19.87 26.50
C THR A 60 9.07 18.61 26.14
N ASN A 61 10.39 18.70 26.07
CA ASN A 61 11.26 17.55 25.82
C ASN A 61 11.34 16.65 27.08
N PRO A 62 10.84 15.40 27.02
CA PRO A 62 10.88 14.50 28.18
C PRO A 62 12.30 14.08 28.61
N GLY A 63 13.27 14.16 27.70
CA GLY A 63 14.67 13.82 27.98
C GLY A 63 15.48 14.96 28.59
N SER A 64 14.93 16.18 28.66
CA SER A 64 15.65 17.36 29.15
C SER A 64 15.33 17.65 30.61
N THR A 65 16.37 17.83 31.42
CA THR A 65 16.22 18.25 32.84
C THR A 65 15.88 19.74 32.98
N LYS A 66 15.98 20.52 31.90
CA LYS A 66 15.81 21.99 31.89
C LYS A 66 14.45 22.46 31.36
N GLN A 67 13.45 21.56 31.20
CA GLN A 67 12.17 21.87 30.55
C GLN A 67 12.34 22.52 29.16
N GLU A 68 13.36 22.08 28.42
CA GLU A 68 13.63 22.58 27.09
C GLU A 68 12.44 22.33 26.16
N LYS A 69 12.14 23.33 25.34
CA LYS A 69 11.09 23.24 24.33
C LYS A 69 11.66 22.81 23.00
N VAL A 70 10.96 21.91 22.32
CA VAL A 70 11.34 21.34 21.01
C VAL A 70 10.17 21.41 20.04
N ALA A 71 10.47 21.35 18.75
CA ALA A 71 9.46 21.25 17.69
C ALA A 71 8.80 19.86 17.68
N PHE A 72 7.65 19.75 17.01
CA PHE A 72 6.93 18.47 16.92
C PHE A 72 7.80 17.37 16.27
N GLY A 73 8.49 17.70 15.17
CA GLY A 73 9.35 16.75 14.47
C GLY A 73 10.41 16.15 15.38
N ASP A 74 11.13 17.00 16.11
CA ASP A 74 12.18 16.58 17.06
C ASP A 74 11.59 15.77 18.23
N LEU A 75 10.44 16.17 18.75
CA LEU A 75 9.74 15.45 19.82
C LEU A 75 9.40 14.02 19.37
N TYR A 76 8.84 13.88 18.17
CA TYR A 76 8.41 12.58 17.65
C TYR A 76 9.60 11.68 17.28
N VAL A 77 10.63 12.23 16.62
CA VAL A 77 11.89 11.51 16.33
C VAL A 77 12.57 11.05 17.62
N SER A 78 12.66 11.92 18.63
CA SER A 78 13.25 11.58 19.93
C SER A 78 12.47 10.49 20.65
N ALA A 79 11.13 10.52 20.60
CA ALA A 79 10.29 9.46 21.15
C ALA A 79 10.59 8.11 20.51
N LEU A 80 10.69 8.04 19.17
CA LEU A 80 11.06 6.82 18.45
C LEU A 80 12.47 6.35 18.80
N TYR A 81 13.45 7.26 18.81
CA TYR A 81 14.84 6.96 19.14
C TYR A 81 14.99 6.40 20.57
N SER A 82 14.20 6.92 21.52
CA SER A 82 14.20 6.50 22.93
C SER A 82 13.52 5.14 23.17
N SER A 83 12.72 4.64 22.22
CA SER A 83 12.05 3.35 22.34
C SER A 83 13.02 2.19 22.59
N ASN A 84 12.65 1.28 23.49
CA ASN A 84 13.44 0.08 23.79
C ASN A 84 13.29 -1.03 22.72
N ARG A 85 12.36 -0.87 21.77
CA ARG A 85 12.22 -1.73 20.59
C ARG A 85 12.74 -1.10 19.30
N CYS A 86 13.27 0.12 19.37
CA CYS A 86 14.06 0.69 18.30
C CYS A 86 15.43 -0.04 18.25
N SER A 87 15.73 -0.74 17.15
CA SER A 87 16.92 -1.58 17.06
C SER A 87 18.21 -0.75 17.05
N LYS A 88 19.33 -1.33 17.50
CA LYS A 88 20.64 -0.64 17.50
C LYS A 88 21.00 -0.08 16.12
N VAL A 89 20.85 -0.91 15.08
CA VAL A 89 21.11 -0.54 13.68
C VAL A 89 20.22 0.62 13.23
N LEU A 90 18.95 0.64 13.65
CA LEU A 90 18.05 1.74 13.32
C LEU A 90 18.48 3.03 14.02
N LYS A 91 18.88 2.96 15.30
CA LYS A 91 19.37 4.12 16.05
C LYS A 91 20.65 4.70 15.45
N GLU A 92 21.63 3.85 15.14
CA GLU A 92 22.87 4.24 14.46
C GLU A 92 22.55 4.98 13.15
N LYS A 93 21.63 4.43 12.35
CA LYS A 93 21.23 5.06 11.10
C LYS A 93 20.51 6.40 11.28
N MET A 94 19.60 6.50 12.25
CA MET A 94 18.91 7.75 12.57
C MET A 94 19.91 8.83 13.01
N HIS A 95 20.96 8.43 13.73
CA HIS A 95 22.05 9.32 14.14
C HIS A 95 22.92 9.75 12.94
N ASP A 96 23.34 8.79 12.11
CA ASP A 96 24.27 9.04 11.00
C ASP A 96 23.60 9.78 9.83
N THR A 97 22.28 9.62 9.66
CA THR A 97 21.50 10.28 8.60
C THR A 97 20.24 10.91 9.18
N PRO A 98 20.30 12.19 9.62
CA PRO A 98 19.14 12.88 10.19
C PRO A 98 17.93 12.92 9.23
N ALA A 99 18.15 13.05 7.92
CA ALA A 99 17.08 12.99 6.93
C ALA A 99 16.30 11.66 6.97
N PHE A 100 17.01 10.53 7.14
CA PHE A 100 16.39 9.21 7.29
C PHE A 100 15.52 9.16 8.55
N SER A 101 15.95 9.79 9.65
CA SER A 101 15.18 9.81 10.90
C SER A 101 13.81 10.48 10.72
N VAL A 102 13.74 11.56 9.93
CA VAL A 102 12.50 12.26 9.61
C VAL A 102 11.62 11.43 8.67
N GLU A 103 12.21 10.82 7.63
CA GLU A 103 11.50 9.92 6.72
C GLU A 103 10.89 8.72 7.46
N PHE A 104 11.68 8.06 8.31
CA PHE A 104 11.22 6.98 9.17
C PHE A 104 10.10 7.43 10.12
N ALA A 105 10.24 8.62 10.71
CA ALA A 105 9.24 9.18 11.61
C ALA A 105 7.90 9.47 10.91
N LYS A 106 7.93 9.91 9.65
CA LYS A 106 6.72 10.08 8.81
C LYS A 106 6.01 8.74 8.57
N ILE A 107 6.75 7.68 8.23
CA ILE A 107 6.18 6.31 8.08
C ILE A 107 5.64 5.78 9.42
N ALA A 108 6.35 6.04 10.52
CA ALA A 108 5.93 5.65 11.86
C ALA A 108 4.66 6.38 12.27
N LEU A 109 4.50 7.67 11.95
CA LEU A 109 3.28 8.42 12.21
C LEU A 109 2.08 7.80 11.49
N LEU A 110 2.21 7.47 10.19
CA LEU A 110 1.17 6.79 9.42
C LEU A 110 0.82 5.41 10.00
N THR A 111 1.81 4.67 10.49
CA THR A 111 1.59 3.40 11.19
C THR A 111 0.85 3.61 12.52
N ASN A 112 1.17 4.68 13.25
CA ASN A 112 0.59 5.01 14.55
C ASN A 112 -0.89 5.38 14.43
N VAL A 113 -1.24 6.19 13.43
CA VAL A 113 -2.65 6.56 13.18
C VAL A 113 -3.44 5.43 12.52
N GLY A 114 -2.78 4.44 11.90
CA GLY A 114 -3.43 3.28 11.27
C GLY A 114 -3.65 3.40 9.76
N ARG A 115 -2.96 4.33 9.09
CA ARG A 115 -2.92 4.43 7.61
C ARG A 115 -2.12 3.28 7.01
N ILE A 116 -0.97 2.94 7.61
CA ILE A 116 -0.13 1.82 7.20
C ILE A 116 -0.49 0.58 8.02
N ASN A 117 -0.91 -0.47 7.32
CA ASN A 117 -1.24 -1.75 7.93
C ASN A 117 0.01 -2.56 8.24
N THR A 118 -0.08 -3.42 9.27
CA THR A 118 1.03 -4.31 9.67
C THR A 118 1.40 -5.37 8.64
N THR A 119 0.60 -5.56 7.59
CA THR A 119 0.92 -6.47 6.48
C THR A 119 1.88 -5.85 5.47
N MET A 120 2.06 -4.54 5.51
CA MET A 120 2.92 -3.80 4.59
C MET A 120 4.40 -3.90 4.96
N ALA A 121 5.23 -3.93 3.93
CA ALA A 121 6.67 -4.02 3.98
C ALA A 121 7.33 -3.01 3.05
N PHE A 122 8.49 -2.52 3.45
CA PHE A 122 9.22 -1.47 2.72
C PHE A 122 10.58 -1.93 2.21
N PHE A 123 10.77 -3.25 2.07
CA PHE A 123 11.95 -3.86 1.45
C PHE A 123 11.55 -5.03 0.53
N PRO A 124 12.16 -5.14 -0.68
CA PRO A 124 11.69 -6.04 -1.72
C PRO A 124 11.98 -7.53 -1.47
N GLU A 125 12.91 -7.87 -0.57
CA GLU A 125 13.41 -9.25 -0.36
C GLU A 125 12.50 -10.15 0.48
N MET A 126 11.26 -9.73 0.77
CA MET A 126 10.31 -10.52 1.56
C MET A 126 9.83 -11.78 0.84
N LYS A 127 10.11 -12.95 1.42
CA LYS A 127 9.70 -14.26 0.86
C LYS A 127 8.30 -14.73 1.28
N THR A 128 7.64 -14.05 2.21
CA THR A 128 6.36 -14.50 2.78
C THR A 128 5.18 -13.97 1.97
N ALA A 129 4.26 -14.85 1.56
CA ALA A 129 3.04 -14.48 0.83
C ALA A 129 2.02 -13.66 1.66
N LEU A 130 2.14 -13.68 3.00
CA LEU A 130 1.26 -12.93 3.92
C LEU A 130 1.64 -11.44 4.09
N ARG A 131 2.66 -10.97 3.37
CA ARG A 131 3.15 -9.60 3.42
C ARG A 131 3.16 -9.01 2.02
N THR A 132 2.77 -7.74 1.92
CA THR A 132 2.82 -6.99 0.67
C THR A 132 3.93 -5.95 0.73
N TYR A 133 4.78 -5.93 -0.28
CA TYR A 133 5.82 -4.94 -0.47
C TYR A 133 5.25 -3.71 -1.19
N HIS A 134 5.50 -2.52 -0.64
CA HIS A 134 5.15 -1.26 -1.29
C HIS A 134 6.33 -0.30 -1.18
N PRO A 135 6.97 0.11 -2.29
CA PRO A 135 7.92 1.20 -2.25
C PRO A 135 7.19 2.51 -1.89
N VAL A 136 7.83 3.38 -1.11
CA VAL A 136 7.30 4.70 -0.72
C VAL A 136 8.29 5.78 -1.19
N PRO A 137 8.27 6.15 -2.49
CA PRO A 137 9.34 6.96 -3.09
C PRO A 137 9.59 8.29 -2.38
N SER A 138 8.53 8.94 -1.89
CA SER A 138 8.61 10.22 -1.21
C SER A 138 9.21 10.16 0.21
N LEU A 139 9.28 8.95 0.81
CA LEU A 139 9.76 8.70 2.18
C LEU A 139 10.92 7.69 2.24
N GLN A 140 11.52 7.35 1.11
CA GLN A 140 12.67 6.43 1.02
C GLN A 140 13.77 7.03 0.13
N LYS A 141 14.03 8.33 0.26
CA LYS A 141 15.05 9.02 -0.56
C LYS A 141 16.45 8.78 -0.03
N THR A 142 16.57 8.49 1.27
CA THR A 142 17.83 8.10 1.87
C THR A 142 18.10 6.61 1.66
N ASP A 143 19.37 6.25 1.47
CA ASP A 143 19.78 4.85 1.31
C ASP A 143 19.52 4.11 2.62
N GLY A 144 18.39 3.41 2.73
CA GLY A 144 17.99 2.77 3.96
C GLY A 144 16.75 1.89 3.90
N ASN A 145 16.88 0.68 4.44
CA ASN A 145 15.72 -0.17 4.72
C ASN A 145 14.86 0.50 5.81
N ALA A 146 13.66 0.94 5.43
CA ALA A 146 12.69 1.61 6.31
C ALA A 146 12.02 0.67 7.34
N GLN A 147 12.53 -0.55 7.50
CA GLN A 147 11.92 -1.66 8.26
C GLN A 147 10.58 -2.11 7.69
N ASP A 148 9.88 -3.00 8.40
CA ASP A 148 8.51 -3.40 8.09
C ASP A 148 7.53 -2.81 9.11
N ALA A 149 6.25 -2.73 8.72
CA ALA A 149 5.21 -2.17 9.58
C ALA A 149 5.09 -2.87 10.96
N PRO A 150 5.28 -4.21 11.11
CA PRO A 150 5.33 -4.87 12.42
C PRO A 150 6.44 -4.36 13.34
N ARG A 151 7.66 -4.16 12.84
CA ARG A 151 8.77 -3.63 13.65
C ARG A 151 8.53 -2.19 14.05
N ILE A 152 8.01 -1.38 13.12
CA ILE A 152 7.59 0.01 13.41
C ILE A 152 6.53 0.02 14.51
N LYS A 153 5.49 -0.81 14.41
CA LYS A 153 4.44 -0.93 15.44
C LYS A 153 4.99 -1.34 16.80
N ASN A 154 5.95 -2.28 16.83
CA ASN A 154 6.61 -2.67 18.08
C ASN A 154 7.46 -1.55 18.66
N CYS A 155 8.14 -0.76 17.82
CA CYS A 155 8.86 0.45 18.21
C CYS A 155 7.92 1.47 18.84
N LEU A 156 6.78 1.75 18.21
CA LEU A 156 5.76 2.68 18.69
C LEU A 156 5.19 2.26 20.05
N LYS A 157 4.82 0.98 20.21
CA LYS A 157 4.31 0.44 21.49
C LYS A 157 5.29 0.59 22.67
N ALA A 158 6.57 0.71 22.37
CA ALA A 158 7.65 0.81 23.35
C ALA A 158 8.23 2.23 23.49
N ALA A 159 7.69 3.21 22.75
CA ALA A 159 8.05 4.62 22.87
C ALA A 159 7.32 5.24 24.07
N LEU A 160 7.68 4.80 25.26
CA LEU A 160 7.07 5.18 26.54
C LEU A 160 7.93 6.21 27.27
N LEU A 161 7.28 7.09 28.04
CA LEU A 161 7.98 7.93 29.00
C LEU A 161 8.53 7.08 30.16
N PRO A 162 9.57 7.56 30.88
CA PRO A 162 10.09 6.85 32.06
C PRO A 162 9.01 6.54 33.12
N THR A 163 8.04 7.44 33.30
CA THR A 163 6.90 7.28 34.21
C THR A 163 5.92 6.18 33.76
N GLU A 164 5.89 5.87 32.47
CA GLU A 164 5.00 4.89 31.83
C GLU A 164 5.63 3.50 31.71
N VAL A 165 6.93 3.34 32.01
CA VAL A 165 7.57 2.02 31.98
C VAL A 165 7.03 1.12 33.09
N LYS A 166 6.69 1.72 34.24
CA LYS A 166 6.20 1.00 35.44
C LYS A 166 4.69 1.11 35.64
N SER A 167 4.02 1.97 34.88
CA SER A 167 2.59 2.25 35.01
C SER A 167 1.94 2.25 33.63
N THR A 168 0.69 1.81 33.54
CA THR A 168 -0.01 1.80 32.26
C THR A 168 -0.14 3.24 31.70
N PRO A 169 0.25 3.48 30.43
CA PRO A 169 0.01 4.77 29.78
C PRO A 169 -1.48 5.13 29.80
N PRO A 170 -1.84 6.43 29.84
CA PRO A 170 -3.24 6.82 29.73
C PRO A 170 -3.82 6.35 28.39
N SER A 171 -5.06 5.88 28.42
CA SER A 171 -5.74 5.22 27.29
C SER A 171 -6.92 6.01 26.73
N THR A 172 -7.30 7.10 27.40
CA THR A 172 -8.39 7.99 27.00
C THR A 172 -7.95 9.46 27.02
N PRO A 173 -8.57 10.34 26.22
CA PRO A 173 -8.26 11.77 26.25
C PRO A 173 -8.41 12.40 27.65
N GLU A 174 -9.42 11.98 28.41
CA GLU A 174 -9.67 12.51 29.77
C GLU A 174 -8.59 12.06 30.78
N GLU A 175 -8.07 10.83 30.67
CA GLU A 175 -6.94 10.38 31.50
C GLU A 175 -5.67 11.20 31.21
N VAL A 176 -5.44 11.55 29.94
CA VAL A 176 -4.33 12.43 29.54
C VAL A 176 -4.50 13.81 30.19
N LEU A 177 -5.68 14.42 30.07
CA LEU A 177 -5.99 15.73 30.67
C LEU A 177 -5.90 15.70 32.20
N THR A 178 -6.35 14.62 32.84
CA THR A 178 -6.25 14.45 34.29
C THR A 178 -4.79 14.46 34.74
N LYS A 179 -3.91 13.73 34.04
CA LYS A 179 -2.45 13.76 34.32
C LYS A 179 -1.84 15.12 34.06
N LEU A 180 -2.24 15.80 32.99
CA LEU A 180 -1.78 17.15 32.65
C LEU A 180 -2.13 18.15 33.75
N ARG A 181 -3.40 18.16 34.18
CA ARG A 181 -3.92 19.01 35.27
C ARG A 181 -3.29 18.69 36.62
N ALA A 182 -2.84 17.45 36.82
CA ALA A 182 -2.05 17.04 37.99
C ALA A 182 -0.57 17.49 37.93
N GLY A 183 -0.17 18.26 36.91
CA GLY A 183 1.16 18.82 36.75
C GLY A 183 2.16 17.91 36.02
N GLN A 184 1.73 16.76 35.47
CA GLN A 184 2.60 15.92 34.66
C GLN A 184 2.71 16.53 33.26
N ARG A 185 3.91 16.99 32.91
CA ARG A 185 4.19 17.60 31.60
C ARG A 185 5.47 17.02 30.97
N PRO A 186 5.38 16.31 29.83
CA PRO A 186 4.14 15.88 29.21
C PRO A 186 3.44 14.76 30.03
N PRO A 187 2.10 14.63 29.94
CA PRO A 187 1.32 13.63 30.67
C PRO A 187 1.49 12.21 30.12
N THR A 188 1.93 12.08 28.87
CA THR A 188 2.18 10.83 28.17
C THR A 188 3.15 11.06 27.00
N SER A 189 3.69 9.99 26.41
CA SER A 189 4.51 10.15 25.20
C SER A 189 3.68 10.67 24.01
N VAL A 190 4.30 11.45 23.13
CA VAL A 190 3.62 11.94 21.91
C VAL A 190 3.09 10.80 21.04
N VAL A 191 3.79 9.66 21.04
CA VAL A 191 3.40 8.44 20.33
C VAL A 191 2.09 7.89 20.91
N ASN A 192 2.02 7.74 22.24
CA ASN A 192 0.81 7.26 22.91
C ASN A 192 -0.34 8.25 22.76
N LEU A 193 -0.10 9.56 22.87
CA LEU A 193 -1.15 10.56 22.64
C LEU A 193 -1.79 10.39 21.26
N ILE A 194 -1.00 10.34 20.19
CA ILE A 194 -1.53 10.20 18.82
C ILE A 194 -2.34 8.90 18.69
N PHE A 195 -1.90 7.81 19.32
CA PHE A 195 -2.66 6.56 19.37
C PHE A 195 -4.00 6.71 20.11
N VAL A 196 -4.01 7.40 21.26
CA VAL A 196 -5.24 7.71 22.00
C VAL A 196 -6.18 8.55 21.13
N LEU A 197 -5.69 9.62 20.50
CA LEU A 197 -6.51 10.50 19.67
C LEU A 197 -7.10 9.75 18.46
N ALA A 198 -6.33 8.89 17.81
CA ALA A 198 -6.80 8.06 16.70
C ALA A 198 -7.92 7.09 17.12
N ASN A 199 -7.80 6.45 18.28
CA ASN A 199 -8.82 5.51 18.77
C ASN A 199 -10.10 6.22 19.25
N HIS A 200 -9.96 7.45 19.75
CA HIS A 200 -11.06 8.26 20.30
C HIS A 200 -11.54 9.36 19.34
N ALA A 201 -11.37 9.17 18.03
CA ALA A 201 -11.73 10.18 17.03
C ALA A 201 -13.21 10.62 17.08
N ALA A 202 -14.15 9.73 17.39
CA ALA A 202 -15.58 10.06 17.52
C ALA A 202 -15.87 11.04 18.69
N PRO A 203 -15.48 10.74 19.95
CA PRO A 203 -15.60 11.70 21.04
C PRO A 203 -14.88 13.03 20.76
N LEU A 204 -13.68 12.97 20.16
CA LEU A 204 -12.91 14.17 19.83
C LEU A 204 -13.59 15.06 18.80
N SER A 205 -14.30 14.47 17.83
CA SER A 205 -15.11 15.20 16.87
C SER A 205 -16.11 16.12 17.58
N GLN A 206 -16.81 15.62 18.58
CA GLN A 206 -17.79 16.41 19.34
C GLN A 206 -17.13 17.48 20.22
N ALA A 207 -15.99 17.14 20.84
CA ALA A 207 -15.29 18.04 21.74
C ALA A 207 -14.65 19.23 21.00
N HIS A 208 -13.95 18.96 19.90
CA HIS A 208 -13.02 19.92 19.31
C HIS A 208 -13.40 20.39 17.91
N PHE A 209 -14.06 19.55 17.13
CA PHE A 209 -14.38 19.87 15.74
C PHE A 209 -15.79 20.44 15.63
N ASP A 210 -15.98 21.24 14.59
CA ASP A 210 -17.28 21.63 14.09
C ASP A 210 -17.48 20.99 12.71
N HIS A 211 -18.73 20.81 12.27
CA HIS A 211 -19.05 20.33 10.91
C HIS A 211 -18.72 18.86 10.59
N GLY A 212 -18.71 17.99 11.60
CA GLY A 212 -18.69 16.53 11.38
C GLY A 212 -17.32 15.95 11.00
N LEU A 213 -16.25 16.75 11.04
CA LEU A 213 -14.88 16.26 10.90
C LEU A 213 -14.40 15.58 12.19
N ASN A 214 -13.45 14.68 12.07
CA ASN A 214 -12.77 14.05 13.18
C ASN A 214 -11.26 13.96 12.94
N PHE A 215 -10.51 13.58 13.99
CA PHE A 215 -9.05 13.51 13.95
C PHE A 215 -8.47 12.65 12.80
N LEU A 216 -9.16 11.58 12.40
CA LEU A 216 -8.67 10.70 11.35
C LEU A 216 -8.82 11.30 9.95
N ASP A 217 -9.78 12.21 9.75
CA ASP A 217 -10.02 12.86 8.46
C ASP A 217 -8.83 13.73 8.04
N LEU A 218 -8.03 14.18 9.01
CA LEU A 218 -6.77 14.88 8.75
C LEU A 218 -5.79 14.03 7.96
N PHE A 219 -5.92 12.70 7.91
CA PHE A 219 -4.98 11.80 7.23
C PHE A 219 -5.54 11.15 5.96
N LEU A 220 -6.77 11.50 5.56
CA LEU A 220 -7.43 10.90 4.41
C LEU A 220 -7.19 11.73 3.12
N PRO A 221 -6.93 11.07 1.97
CA PRO A 221 -6.94 11.71 0.66
C PRO A 221 -8.38 12.02 0.24
N ASN A 222 -8.54 12.80 -0.83
CA ASN A 222 -9.82 13.12 -1.46
C ASN A 222 -10.83 13.84 -0.53
N THR A 223 -10.33 14.56 0.48
CA THR A 223 -11.17 15.32 1.42
C THR A 223 -11.32 16.79 1.02
N LEU A 224 -10.53 17.27 0.05
CA LEU A 224 -10.40 18.68 -0.33
C LEU A 224 -10.06 19.59 0.87
N LEU A 225 -9.48 19.04 1.94
CA LEU A 225 -9.06 19.80 3.11
C LEU A 225 -7.63 20.30 2.91
N ALA A 226 -7.40 21.60 3.10
CA ALA A 226 -6.09 22.20 2.91
C ALA A 226 -5.03 21.60 3.83
N THR A 227 -3.87 21.28 3.26
CA THR A 227 -2.77 20.64 4.00
C THR A 227 -2.29 21.48 5.19
N GLU A 228 -2.05 22.77 4.99
CA GLU A 228 -1.54 23.66 6.05
C GLU A 228 -2.50 23.76 7.24
N ASP A 229 -3.81 23.84 6.98
CA ASP A 229 -4.81 23.91 8.05
C ASP A 229 -4.92 22.58 8.79
N ARG A 230 -4.85 21.45 8.07
CA ARG A 230 -4.79 20.11 8.70
C ARG A 230 -3.59 19.98 9.62
N ALA A 231 -2.42 20.45 9.18
CA ALA A 231 -1.19 20.43 9.98
C ALA A 231 -1.36 21.28 11.24
N LYS A 232 -1.92 22.49 11.10
CA LYS A 232 -2.20 23.37 12.23
C LYS A 232 -3.19 22.75 13.23
N VAL A 233 -4.29 22.16 12.75
CA VAL A 233 -5.27 21.48 13.60
C VAL A 233 -4.67 20.29 14.33
N PHE A 234 -3.85 19.47 13.64
CA PHE A 234 -3.14 18.38 14.27
C PHE A 234 -2.23 18.90 15.40
N LEU A 235 -1.37 19.88 15.11
CA LEU A 235 -0.43 20.44 16.10
C LEU A 235 -1.15 21.12 17.27
N TRP A 236 -2.29 21.78 17.00
CA TRP A 236 -3.17 22.33 18.02
C TRP A 236 -3.62 21.25 19.00
N LEU A 237 -4.10 20.10 18.50
CA LEU A 237 -4.52 18.97 19.34
C LEU A 237 -3.36 18.37 20.12
N ILE A 238 -2.20 18.17 19.49
CA ILE A 238 -1.02 17.65 20.20
C ILE A 238 -0.61 18.59 21.33
N TYR A 239 -0.61 19.90 21.10
CA TYR A 239 -0.29 20.89 22.14
C TYR A 239 -1.33 20.91 23.25
N HIS A 240 -2.62 20.89 22.90
CA HIS A 240 -3.72 20.91 23.87
C HIS A 240 -3.60 19.78 24.90
N TYR A 241 -3.28 18.57 24.43
CA TYR A 241 -3.21 17.40 25.28
C TYR A 241 -1.84 17.15 25.93
N LEU A 242 -0.73 17.62 25.36
CA LEU A 242 0.61 17.44 25.96
C LEU A 242 1.04 18.60 26.86
N GLU A 243 0.61 19.82 26.55
CA GLU A 243 1.19 21.03 27.12
C GLU A 243 0.18 21.82 27.94
N ASN A 244 -0.96 22.19 27.35
CA ASN A 244 -1.91 23.06 28.01
C ASN A 244 -3.33 22.90 27.44
N ASP A 245 -4.27 22.50 28.29
CA ASP A 245 -5.69 22.39 27.93
C ASP A 245 -6.45 23.72 28.06
N THR A 246 -5.76 24.77 28.51
CA THR A 246 -6.27 26.14 28.60
C THR A 246 -5.61 27.05 27.57
N ALA A 247 -6.30 28.13 27.19
CA ALA A 247 -5.77 29.13 26.27
C ALA A 247 -4.57 29.90 26.87
N PRO A 248 -3.64 30.43 26.05
CA PRO A 248 -3.61 30.36 24.58
C PRO A 248 -2.89 29.12 24.03
N ASN A 249 -3.34 28.61 22.89
CA ASN A 249 -2.65 27.59 22.12
C ASN A 249 -1.82 28.26 21.01
N PRO A 250 -0.52 27.95 20.85
CA PRO A 250 0.34 28.60 19.84
C PRO A 250 -0.06 28.30 18.40
N PHE A 251 -0.96 27.34 18.18
CA PHE A 251 -1.52 26.99 16.88
C PHE A 251 -2.91 27.59 16.65
N ASP A 252 -3.39 28.46 17.54
CA ASP A 252 -4.70 29.11 17.39
C ASP A 252 -4.81 29.94 16.09
N ASP A 253 -6.02 30.00 15.54
CA ASP A 253 -6.42 30.98 14.55
C ASP A 253 -7.43 31.98 15.15
N GLN A 254 -8.04 32.82 14.32
CA GLN A 254 -9.04 33.79 14.78
C GLN A 254 -10.31 33.12 15.35
N TYR A 255 -10.62 31.90 14.91
CA TYR A 255 -11.78 31.15 15.34
C TYR A 255 -11.51 30.43 16.66
N SER A 256 -10.48 29.60 16.73
CA SER A 256 -10.15 28.81 17.93
C SER A 256 -9.78 29.67 19.13
N SER A 257 -9.13 30.82 18.90
CA SER A 257 -8.83 31.80 19.97
C SER A 257 -10.09 32.39 20.62
N LYS A 258 -11.22 32.43 19.90
CA LYS A 258 -12.52 32.91 20.42
C LYS A 258 -13.43 31.77 20.91
N ASN A 259 -13.17 30.54 20.48
CA ASN A 259 -13.97 29.37 20.79
C ASN A 259 -13.12 28.37 21.58
N VAL A 260 -13.05 28.54 22.90
CA VAL A 260 -12.21 27.73 23.77
C VAL A 260 -12.52 26.25 23.60
N GLY A 261 -11.48 25.45 23.40
CA GLY A 261 -11.60 24.02 23.16
C GLY A 261 -11.91 23.64 21.72
N LYS A 262 -12.10 24.57 20.79
CA LYS A 262 -12.29 24.27 19.37
C LYS A 262 -10.98 24.37 18.59
N VAL A 263 -10.80 23.48 17.62
CA VAL A 263 -9.64 23.52 16.73
C VAL A 263 -9.72 24.69 15.74
N PRO A 264 -8.60 25.11 15.14
CA PRO A 264 -8.59 26.02 14.00
C PRO A 264 -9.49 25.55 12.85
N LEU A 265 -9.99 26.49 12.06
CA LEU A 265 -10.81 26.15 10.89
C LEU A 265 -9.95 25.53 9.79
N ILE A 266 -10.54 24.57 9.09
CA ILE A 266 -9.93 23.96 7.90
C ILE A 266 -10.63 24.49 6.66
N ARG A 267 -9.90 25.23 5.81
CA ARG A 267 -10.47 25.69 4.54
C ARG A 267 -10.62 24.51 3.57
N LYS A 268 -11.67 24.58 2.76
CA LYS A 268 -11.82 23.68 1.61
C LYS A 268 -11.01 24.21 0.44
N LEU A 269 -10.27 23.32 -0.21
CA LEU A 269 -9.55 23.57 -1.43
C LEU A 269 -10.50 23.53 -2.62
N THR A 270 -10.23 24.38 -3.60
CA THR A 270 -10.73 24.18 -4.96
C THR A 270 -10.06 22.95 -5.60
N PRO A 271 -10.67 22.30 -6.62
CA PRO A 271 -10.05 21.16 -7.29
C PRO A 271 -8.63 21.46 -7.82
N THR A 272 -8.41 22.64 -8.39
CA THR A 272 -7.10 23.07 -8.89
C THR A 272 -6.07 23.30 -7.79
N GLU A 273 -6.47 23.72 -6.59
CA GLU A 273 -5.54 23.79 -5.46
C GLU A 273 -5.21 22.40 -4.92
N TYR A 274 -6.20 21.50 -4.86
CA TYR A 274 -6.00 20.12 -4.44
C TYR A 274 -5.02 19.37 -5.34
N GLU A 275 -5.12 19.57 -6.66
CA GLU A 275 -4.19 18.98 -7.65
C GLU A 275 -2.73 19.46 -7.52
N ARG A 276 -2.49 20.56 -6.78
CA ARG A 276 -1.13 21.06 -6.52
C ARG A 276 -0.54 20.51 -5.23
N GLU A 277 -1.36 19.93 -4.37
CA GLU A 277 -0.90 19.25 -3.16
C GLU A 277 -0.57 17.79 -3.48
N ASN A 278 0.46 17.25 -2.82
CA ASN A 278 0.87 15.85 -2.88
C ASN A 278 1.27 15.35 -4.28
N VAL A 279 1.88 16.23 -5.09
CA VAL A 279 2.34 15.89 -6.45
C VAL A 279 3.68 15.15 -6.41
N ASP A 280 3.71 13.90 -6.88
CA ASP A 280 4.95 13.14 -7.03
C ASP A 280 5.90 13.80 -8.03
N SER A 281 7.17 13.90 -7.67
CA SER A 281 8.22 14.34 -8.57
C SER A 281 8.55 13.29 -9.63
N PRO A 282 9.10 13.67 -10.80
CA PRO A 282 9.52 12.72 -11.83
C PRO A 282 10.46 11.62 -11.29
N ASP A 283 11.42 12.00 -10.43
CA ASP A 283 12.38 11.06 -9.82
C ASP A 283 11.68 10.05 -8.89
N GLU A 284 10.66 10.49 -8.14
CA GLU A 284 9.86 9.62 -7.28
C GLU A 284 9.06 8.60 -8.11
N ILE A 285 8.48 9.04 -9.22
CA ILE A 285 7.75 8.17 -10.15
C ILE A 285 8.68 7.13 -10.77
N GLU A 286 9.85 7.56 -11.27
CA GLU A 286 10.83 6.66 -11.87
C GLU A 286 11.37 5.65 -10.86
N TRP A 287 11.75 6.12 -9.68
CA TRP A 287 12.25 5.25 -8.61
C TRP A 287 11.20 4.24 -8.15
N GLY A 288 9.95 4.68 -7.98
CA GLY A 288 8.83 3.79 -7.67
C GLY A 288 8.69 2.67 -8.68
N LYS A 289 8.67 2.99 -9.98
CA LYS A 289 8.61 2.00 -11.07
C LYS A 289 9.77 1.01 -11.03
N LYS A 290 11.00 1.51 -10.83
CA LYS A 290 12.19 0.68 -10.69
C LYS A 290 12.07 -0.31 -9.54
N MET A 291 11.64 0.13 -8.37
CA MET A 291 11.48 -0.73 -7.20
C MET A 291 10.35 -1.75 -7.36
N SER A 292 9.24 -1.39 -8.01
CA SER A 292 8.17 -2.33 -8.38
C SER A 292 8.69 -3.43 -9.31
N GLN A 293 9.48 -3.07 -10.32
CA GLN A 293 10.09 -4.03 -11.24
C GLN A 293 11.06 -4.99 -10.52
N GLN A 294 11.88 -4.46 -9.61
CA GLN A 294 12.77 -5.30 -8.79
C GLN A 294 11.99 -6.34 -7.97
N ARG A 295 10.84 -5.94 -7.39
CA ARG A 295 9.95 -6.86 -6.67
C ARG A 295 9.38 -7.94 -7.61
N ASN A 296 8.89 -7.56 -8.78
CA ASN A 296 8.35 -8.51 -9.75
C ASN A 296 9.41 -9.53 -10.19
N GLN A 297 10.63 -9.08 -10.49
CA GLN A 297 11.74 -9.97 -10.84
C GLN A 297 12.10 -10.92 -9.69
N PHE A 298 12.06 -10.44 -8.44
CA PHE A 298 12.27 -11.27 -7.26
C PHE A 298 11.19 -12.35 -7.13
N LEU A 299 9.92 -12.00 -7.34
CA LEU A 299 8.82 -12.96 -7.31
C LEU A 299 8.93 -14.00 -8.42
N GLN A 300 9.27 -13.60 -9.66
CA GLN A 300 9.49 -14.53 -10.78
C GLN A 300 10.57 -15.56 -10.45
N LYS A 301 11.69 -15.12 -9.86
CA LYS A 301 12.77 -16.02 -9.44
C LYS A 301 12.30 -17.02 -8.38
N LEU A 302 11.45 -16.60 -7.43
CA LEU A 302 10.90 -17.49 -6.41
C LEU A 302 9.95 -18.54 -7.00
N VAL A 303 9.10 -18.16 -7.95
CA VAL A 303 8.20 -19.10 -8.65
C VAL A 303 9.01 -20.16 -9.40
N VAL A 304 10.00 -19.74 -10.19
CA VAL A 304 10.89 -20.67 -10.92
C VAL A 304 11.66 -21.59 -9.96
N GLU A 305 12.11 -21.09 -8.81
CA GLU A 305 12.80 -21.93 -7.81
C GLU A 305 11.85 -22.96 -7.18
N ALA A 306 10.59 -22.59 -6.93
CA ALA A 306 9.58 -23.50 -6.41
C ALA A 306 9.24 -24.61 -7.43
N GLU A 307 9.05 -24.25 -8.71
CA GLU A 307 8.80 -25.21 -9.80
C GLU A 307 9.97 -26.19 -10.02
N LYS A 308 11.21 -25.73 -9.86
CA LYS A 308 12.40 -26.61 -9.94
C LYS A 308 12.45 -27.61 -8.79
N LYS A 309 11.91 -27.27 -7.62
CA LYS A 309 11.86 -28.15 -6.44
C LYS A 309 10.71 -29.17 -6.50
N THR A 310 9.65 -28.90 -7.27
CA THR A 310 8.50 -29.81 -7.42
C THR A 310 8.68 -30.84 -8.55
N LYS A 311 9.66 -30.70 -9.44
CA LYS A 311 10.01 -31.76 -10.41
C LYS A 311 10.73 -32.91 -9.68
N PRO A 312 10.19 -34.15 -9.64
CA PRO A 312 10.87 -35.26 -9.02
C PRO A 312 12.17 -35.59 -9.78
N HIS A 313 13.26 -35.81 -9.06
CA HIS A 313 14.43 -36.49 -9.62
C HIS A 313 13.95 -37.82 -10.22
N ALA A 314 14.03 -37.96 -11.54
CA ALA A 314 13.78 -39.22 -12.22
C ALA A 314 14.85 -40.23 -11.79
N HIS A 315 14.55 -41.02 -10.76
CA HIS A 315 15.29 -42.23 -10.47
C HIS A 315 14.98 -43.25 -11.57
N TYR A 316 15.96 -43.47 -12.45
CA TYR A 316 16.03 -44.66 -13.30
C TYR A 316 16.03 -45.90 -12.40
N VAL A 317 14.99 -46.71 -12.47
CA VAL A 317 15.04 -48.12 -12.06
C VAL A 317 14.34 -48.95 -13.14
N THR A 318 15.13 -49.84 -13.74
CA THR A 318 14.78 -50.85 -14.75
C THR A 318 13.73 -51.86 -14.25
N GLU A 319 12.95 -52.35 -15.21
CA GLU A 319 11.83 -53.30 -15.08
C GLU A 319 12.09 -54.54 -14.21
N SER A 320 11.06 -54.98 -13.49
CA SER A 320 10.56 -56.38 -13.52
C SER A 320 9.27 -56.56 -12.69
N GLY A 321 8.17 -56.95 -13.35
CA GLY A 321 7.29 -58.05 -12.91
C GLY A 321 6.13 -57.84 -11.93
N ASN A 322 4.92 -58.14 -12.44
CA ASN A 322 3.74 -58.77 -11.80
C ASN A 322 2.64 -57.95 -11.07
N ASN A 323 1.51 -57.82 -11.79
CA ASN A 323 0.13 -58.23 -11.47
C ASN A 323 -0.61 -57.89 -10.15
N MET A 324 -1.82 -57.34 -10.38
CA MET A 324 -3.12 -57.43 -9.69
C MET A 324 -3.65 -56.23 -8.87
N PRO A 325 -4.99 -55.98 -8.88
CA PRO A 325 -5.62 -54.68 -8.67
C PRO A 325 -6.21 -54.52 -7.27
N ARG A 326 -6.33 -53.28 -6.77
CA ARG A 326 -7.16 -53.01 -5.59
C ARG A 326 -7.66 -51.57 -5.46
N SER A 327 -8.97 -51.50 -5.25
CA SER A 327 -9.76 -50.57 -4.43
C SER A 327 -9.63 -49.05 -4.62
N GLN A 328 -10.74 -48.53 -5.13
CA GLN A 328 -11.40 -47.28 -4.77
C GLN A 328 -11.44 -47.03 -3.25
N ARG A 329 -10.68 -46.02 -2.75
CA ARG A 329 -11.13 -44.99 -1.78
C ARG A 329 -9.97 -44.08 -1.29
N GLN A 330 -10.27 -42.77 -1.32
CA GLN A 330 -9.82 -41.67 -0.43
C GLN A 330 -8.34 -41.24 -0.45
N LEU A 331 -8.08 -39.98 -0.84
CA LEU A 331 -7.71 -38.87 0.06
C LEU A 331 -7.24 -37.61 -0.70
N LEU A 332 -7.36 -36.47 -0.01
CA LEU A 332 -6.89 -35.10 -0.26
C LEU A 332 -7.79 -34.23 -1.14
N ASP A 333 -8.68 -33.41 -0.57
CA ASP A 333 -8.37 -32.09 0.03
C ASP A 333 -7.34 -31.32 -0.82
N GLU A 334 -7.83 -30.60 -1.82
CA GLU A 334 -7.08 -29.51 -2.45
C GLU A 334 -6.90 -28.37 -1.42
N PRO A 335 -5.67 -27.92 -1.13
CA PRO A 335 -5.47 -26.70 -0.37
C PRO A 335 -5.75 -25.49 -1.28
N PRO A 336 -6.44 -24.45 -0.80
CA PRO A 336 -6.70 -23.24 -1.57
C PRO A 336 -5.51 -22.30 -1.48
N ASP A 337 -4.40 -22.57 -2.20
CA ASP A 337 -3.17 -21.75 -2.09
C ASP A 337 -2.62 -21.21 -3.43
N GLU A 338 -3.37 -21.29 -4.53
CA GLU A 338 -2.97 -20.74 -5.83
C GLU A 338 -3.37 -19.25 -6.05
N ARG A 339 -3.61 -18.50 -4.96
CA ARG A 339 -3.62 -17.02 -5.02
C ARG A 339 -2.22 -16.41 -4.87
N SER A 340 -1.21 -17.26 -4.80
CA SER A 340 0.15 -16.92 -4.39
C SER A 340 0.93 -16.30 -5.54
N PHE A 341 1.26 -15.01 -5.43
CA PHE A 341 2.14 -14.24 -6.34
C PHE A 341 1.49 -13.68 -7.62
N LEU A 342 0.49 -12.82 -7.45
CA LEU A 342 0.04 -11.92 -8.52
C LEU A 342 1.15 -10.90 -8.86
N PHE A 343 1.52 -10.79 -10.14
CA PHE A 343 2.48 -9.79 -10.63
C PHE A 343 1.82 -8.43 -10.84
N TYR A 344 2.47 -7.36 -10.39
CA TYR A 344 2.00 -6.01 -10.67
C TYR A 344 2.48 -5.54 -12.03
N VAL A 345 1.55 -5.13 -12.90
CA VAL A 345 1.84 -4.48 -14.17
C VAL A 345 1.30 -3.05 -14.08
N PRO A 346 2.14 -1.99 -14.16
CA PRO A 346 1.67 -0.62 -14.07
C PRO A 346 0.64 -0.30 -15.17
N SER A 347 -0.47 0.33 -14.81
CA SER A 347 -1.43 0.89 -15.77
C SER A 347 -0.79 2.08 -16.50
N GLN A 348 -0.78 2.07 -17.83
CA GLN A 348 -0.39 3.25 -18.61
C GLN A 348 -1.56 4.25 -18.63
N GLU A 349 -1.57 5.23 -17.72
CA GLU A 349 -2.55 6.34 -17.77
C GLU A 349 -2.05 7.47 -18.67
N ASN A 350 -2.36 7.33 -19.97
CA ASN A 350 -2.77 8.39 -20.91
C ASN A 350 -3.06 7.77 -22.30
N ALA A 351 -3.93 6.77 -22.30
CA ALA A 351 -4.70 6.41 -23.48
C ALA A 351 -6.15 6.28 -23.01
N GLU A 352 -7.03 7.14 -23.54
CA GLU A 352 -8.47 7.03 -23.29
C GLU A 352 -8.92 5.57 -23.50
N PRO A 353 -9.85 5.05 -22.68
CA PRO A 353 -10.48 3.78 -22.98
C PRO A 353 -11.44 4.02 -24.14
N GLN A 354 -10.93 4.04 -25.37
CA GLN A 354 -11.76 3.64 -26.48
C GLN A 354 -12.19 2.20 -26.16
N ARG A 355 -13.45 2.05 -25.76
CA ARG A 355 -14.20 0.82 -25.96
C ARG A 355 -14.15 0.51 -27.45
N ALA A 356 -13.03 -0.04 -27.91
CA ALA A 356 -13.06 -0.95 -29.02
C ALA A 356 -13.85 -2.14 -28.48
N MET A 357 -15.16 -2.14 -28.75
CA MET A 357 -15.82 -3.39 -29.07
C MET A 357 -14.79 -4.18 -29.87
N LYS A 358 -14.29 -5.29 -29.31
CA LYS A 358 -13.66 -6.32 -30.11
C LYS A 358 -14.77 -6.78 -31.05
N ASN A 359 -14.90 -6.06 -32.16
CA ASN A 359 -15.40 -6.62 -33.38
C ASN A 359 -14.45 -7.77 -33.61
N TYR A 360 -14.91 -8.97 -33.26
CA TYR A 360 -14.52 -10.14 -34.00
C TYR A 360 -14.74 -9.75 -35.46
N ILE A 361 -13.67 -9.32 -36.13
CA ILE A 361 -13.61 -9.38 -37.57
C ILE A 361 -13.65 -10.87 -37.81
N ARG A 362 -14.87 -11.37 -37.99
CA ARG A 362 -15.12 -12.60 -38.70
C ARG A 362 -14.37 -12.39 -40.02
N PRO A 363 -13.33 -13.17 -40.33
CA PRO A 363 -12.61 -12.98 -41.58
C PRO A 363 -13.66 -13.10 -42.70
N SER A 364 -13.72 -12.07 -43.54
CA SER A 364 -14.48 -12.11 -44.77
C SER A 364 -14.05 -13.35 -45.56
N PRO A 365 -14.99 -14.15 -46.11
CA PRO A 365 -14.69 -15.43 -46.73
C PRO A 365 -14.07 -15.29 -48.14
N THR A 366 -13.14 -14.35 -48.34
CA THR A 366 -12.69 -13.93 -49.68
C THR A 366 -11.18 -13.88 -49.89
N GLU A 367 -10.34 -14.38 -48.98
CA GLU A 367 -8.94 -14.67 -49.32
C GLU A 367 -8.80 -16.18 -49.53
N GLY A 368 -8.62 -16.56 -50.79
CA GLY A 368 -8.41 -17.95 -51.19
C GLY A 368 -7.14 -18.54 -50.59
N GLU A 369 -7.09 -19.87 -50.52
CA GLU A 369 -5.92 -20.64 -50.09
C GLU A 369 -4.66 -20.15 -50.83
N ARG A 370 -3.68 -19.66 -50.08
CA ARG A 370 -2.37 -19.27 -50.64
C ARG A 370 -1.58 -20.55 -50.92
N THR A 371 -0.89 -20.59 -52.05
CA THR A 371 0.05 -21.66 -52.32
C THR A 371 1.24 -21.60 -51.34
N MET A 372 1.93 -22.73 -51.13
CA MET A 372 3.13 -22.80 -50.28
C MET A 372 4.18 -21.74 -50.64
N PHE A 373 4.30 -21.40 -51.92
CA PHE A 373 5.23 -20.38 -52.39
C PHE A 373 4.79 -18.97 -51.99
N GLU A 374 3.50 -18.66 -52.11
CA GLU A 374 2.94 -17.37 -51.69
C GLU A 374 2.97 -17.18 -50.18
N GLN A 375 2.77 -18.26 -49.42
CA GLN A 375 2.89 -18.26 -47.96
C GLN A 375 4.35 -18.00 -47.53
N ALA A 376 5.32 -18.65 -48.16
CA ALA A 376 6.75 -18.41 -47.88
C ALA A 376 7.16 -16.96 -48.20
N TRP A 377 6.66 -16.39 -49.30
CA TRP A 377 6.93 -15.00 -49.67
C TRP A 377 6.28 -13.99 -48.72
N HIS A 378 5.08 -14.31 -48.21
CA HIS A 378 4.39 -13.49 -47.22
C HIS A 378 5.14 -13.47 -45.88
N MET A 379 5.56 -14.65 -45.39
CA MET A 379 6.32 -14.78 -44.14
C MET A 379 7.64 -14.01 -44.18
N ALA A 380 8.40 -14.14 -45.28
CA ALA A 380 9.68 -13.45 -45.44
C ALA A 380 9.56 -11.91 -45.43
N LYS A 381 8.39 -11.35 -45.72
CA LYS A 381 8.14 -9.90 -45.73
C LYS A 381 7.51 -9.36 -44.44
N THR A 382 6.95 -10.21 -43.61
CA THR A 382 6.10 -9.80 -42.48
C THR A 382 6.66 -10.21 -41.13
N LEU A 383 7.61 -11.14 -41.07
CA LEU A 383 8.29 -11.54 -39.85
C LEU A 383 9.53 -10.69 -39.57
N ASP A 384 9.63 -10.21 -38.34
CA ASP A 384 10.81 -9.53 -37.79
C ASP A 384 11.90 -10.58 -37.49
N PRO A 385 13.10 -10.48 -38.08
CA PRO A 385 14.18 -11.47 -37.91
C PRO A 385 14.77 -11.57 -36.49
N LEU A 386 14.30 -10.77 -35.53
CA LEU A 386 14.72 -10.81 -34.12
C LEU A 386 13.74 -11.56 -33.19
N ILE A 387 12.63 -12.08 -33.71
CA ILE A 387 11.68 -12.90 -32.93
C ILE A 387 12.23 -14.33 -32.80
N ASP A 388 12.24 -14.87 -31.58
CA ASP A 388 12.80 -16.19 -31.26
C ASP A 388 11.93 -17.31 -31.86
N SER A 389 12.55 -18.38 -32.35
CA SER A 389 11.89 -19.43 -33.15
C SER A 389 10.83 -20.26 -32.40
N ASP A 390 10.69 -20.06 -31.09
CA ASP A 390 9.87 -20.90 -30.20
C ASP A 390 8.59 -20.19 -29.69
N ASP A 391 8.34 -18.93 -30.10
CA ASP A 391 7.12 -18.19 -29.75
C ASP A 391 5.94 -18.57 -30.66
N GLU A 392 5.05 -19.45 -30.18
CA GLU A 392 3.85 -19.91 -30.90
C GLU A 392 2.74 -18.85 -31.07
N GLU A 393 2.94 -17.60 -30.62
CA GLU A 393 1.89 -16.56 -30.62
C GLU A 393 1.67 -15.88 -31.98
N VAL A 394 2.51 -16.16 -33.00
CA VAL A 394 2.39 -15.56 -34.35
C VAL A 394 2.24 -16.62 -35.45
N THR A 395 1.38 -17.61 -35.26
CA THR A 395 1.00 -18.53 -36.36
C THR A 395 -0.19 -17.99 -37.15
N ASP A 396 0.04 -17.61 -38.40
CA ASP A 396 -0.98 -17.22 -39.39
C ASP A 396 -2.02 -18.34 -39.62
N TYR A 397 -3.24 -17.96 -40.00
CA TYR A 397 -4.38 -18.88 -40.22
C TYR A 397 -4.04 -19.96 -41.26
N ASN A 398 -3.32 -19.61 -42.34
CA ASN A 398 -2.91 -20.58 -43.36
C ASN A 398 -1.89 -21.60 -42.83
N THR A 399 -0.98 -21.19 -41.93
CA THR A 399 -0.05 -22.11 -41.25
C THR A 399 -0.81 -23.18 -40.46
N ARG A 400 -1.90 -22.79 -39.78
CA ARG A 400 -2.74 -23.73 -39.02
C ARG A 400 -3.53 -24.70 -39.91
N VAL A 401 -3.94 -24.27 -41.10
CA VAL A 401 -4.66 -25.13 -42.07
C VAL A 401 -3.74 -26.20 -42.66
N ASP A 402 -2.49 -25.87 -42.98
CA ASP A 402 -1.51 -26.84 -43.49
C ASP A 402 -1.11 -27.88 -42.43
N PHE A 403 -0.87 -27.49 -41.18
CA PHE A 403 -0.64 -28.45 -40.09
C PHE A 403 -1.85 -29.37 -39.85
N GLY A 404 -3.07 -28.84 -39.99
CA GLY A 404 -4.31 -29.62 -39.88
C GLY A 404 -4.47 -30.66 -41.01
N ARG A 405 -3.98 -30.37 -42.22
CA ARG A 405 -4.04 -31.31 -43.36
C ARG A 405 -3.09 -32.50 -43.21
N TYR A 406 -1.94 -32.33 -42.55
CA TYR A 406 -1.00 -33.43 -42.30
C TYR A 406 -1.37 -34.33 -41.12
N SER A 407 -2.20 -33.85 -40.18
CA SER A 407 -2.58 -34.60 -38.98
C SER A 407 -3.79 -35.56 -39.18
N LEU A 408 -4.39 -35.60 -40.38
CA LEU A 408 -5.58 -36.40 -40.69
C LEU A 408 -5.38 -37.37 -41.86
N ALA A 409 -4.20 -37.99 -41.98
CA ALA A 409 -4.03 -39.18 -42.82
C ALA A 409 -4.48 -40.44 -42.03
N PRO A 410 -5.49 -41.20 -42.48
CA PRO A 410 -5.90 -42.44 -41.81
C PRO A 410 -4.89 -43.56 -42.04
N ASN A 411 -4.70 -44.38 -40.99
CA ASN A 411 -4.03 -45.67 -41.00
C ASN A 411 -4.34 -46.49 -42.28
N LEU A 412 -3.32 -46.73 -43.10
CA LEU A 412 -3.33 -47.83 -44.08
C LEU A 412 -3.02 -49.12 -43.33
N ASN A 413 -4.02 -49.99 -43.24
CA ASN A 413 -3.97 -51.31 -42.63
C ASN A 413 -3.05 -52.25 -43.44
N PRO A 414 -2.24 -53.12 -42.81
CA PRO A 414 -1.33 -54.03 -43.50
C PRO A 414 -2.00 -55.38 -43.80
N GLY A 415 -1.83 -55.89 -45.02
CA GLY A 415 -1.98 -57.33 -45.31
C GLY A 415 -2.56 -57.68 -46.69
N LEU A 416 -1.88 -58.63 -47.36
CA LEU A 416 -2.24 -59.43 -48.55
C LEU A 416 -1.95 -58.75 -49.92
N LEU A 417 -1.08 -59.26 -50.80
CA LEU A 417 -0.78 -60.66 -51.15
C LEU A 417 0.62 -60.85 -51.73
N SER A 418 1.25 -61.94 -51.33
CA SER A 418 2.19 -62.73 -52.14
C SER A 418 1.41 -63.51 -53.21
N LEU A 419 1.78 -63.31 -54.48
CA LEU A 419 2.06 -64.29 -55.55
C LEU A 419 2.06 -63.59 -56.90
#